data_AF-E6WDB4-F1
#
_entry.id   AF-E6WDB4-F1
#
_cell.length_a   1.000
_cell.length_b   1.000
_cell.length_c   1.000
_cell.angle_alpha   90.00
_cell.angle_beta   90.00
_cell.angle_gamma   90.00
#
_symmetry.space_group_name_H-M   'P 1'
#
loop_
_entity.id
_entity.type
_entity.pdbx_description
1 polymer ?
#
loop_
_entity_poly.entity_id
_entity_poly.type
_entity_poly.pdbx_seq_one_letter_code
_entity_poly.pdbx_strand_id
1 'polypeptide(L)' 'MSSRDFMKLLKERGWILDRIKGSHHVFVKDGKDYHISVPHPEKDLATGTLNKLLKLID' A
#
# COMPACT_ATOMS: atom_id res chain seq x y z
N MET A 1 8.26 4.45 8.49
CA MET A 1 7.22 5.07 7.61
C MET A 1 5.90 4.48 8.06
N SER A 2 4.90 5.30 8.34
CA SER A 2 3.61 4.79 8.79
C SER A 2 2.79 4.20 7.64
N SER A 3 1.85 3.31 7.96
CA SER A 3 0.85 2.84 6.99
C SER A 3 0.10 3.99 6.32
N ARG A 4 -0.15 5.09 7.05
CA ARG A 4 -0.79 6.29 6.53
C ARG A 4 0.05 6.97 5.46
N ASP A 5 1.36 7.11 5.68
CA ASP A 5 2.27 7.73 4.71
C ASP A 5 2.40 6.87 3.46
N PHE A 6 2.51 5.55 3.63
CA PHE A 6 2.56 4.63 2.50
C PHE A 6 1.28 4.65 1.66
N MET A 7 0.10 4.71 2.29
CA MET A 7 -1.17 4.86 1.58
C MET A 7 -1.29 6.19 0.82
N LYS A 8 -0.67 7.27 1.29
CA LYS A 8 -0.61 8.53 0.52
C LYS A 8 0.25 8.38 -0.73
N LEU A 9 1.44 7.79 -0.58
CA LEU A 9 2.35 7.53 -1.70
C LEU A 9 1.71 6.65 -2.79
N LEU A 10 0.95 5.62 -2.38
CA LEU A 10 0.16 4.81 -3.29
C LEU A 10 -0.80 5.68 -4.13
N LYS A 11 -1.59 6.53 -3.48
CA LYS A 11 -2.54 7.42 -4.15
C LYS A 11 -1.87 8.39 -5.11
N GLU A 12 -0.74 8.99 -4.72
CA GLU A 12 0.06 9.87 -5.57
C GLU A 12 0.56 9.18 -6.83
N ARG A 13 0.84 7.86 -6.75
CA ARG A 13 1.25 7.02 -7.88
C ARG A 13 0.08 6.41 -8.65
N GLY A 14 -1.15 6.88 -8.41
CA GLY A 14 -2.35 6.45 -9.13
C GLY A 14 -2.93 5.12 -8.65
N TRP A 15 -2.54 4.63 -7.48
CA TRP A 15 -3.22 3.49 -6.86
C TRP A 15 -4.50 3.93 -6.17
N ILE A 16 -5.56 3.14 -6.35
CA ILE A 16 -6.90 3.41 -5.85
C ILE A 16 -7.23 2.37 -4.78
N LEU A 17 -7.83 2.81 -3.68
CA LEU A 17 -8.33 1.90 -2.64
C LEU A 17 -9.55 1.15 -3.18
N ASP A 18 -9.43 -0.17 -3.33
CA ASP A 18 -10.49 -1.04 -3.86
C ASP A 18 -11.39 -1.55 -2.74
N ARG A 19 -10.79 -2.15 -1.70
CA ARG A 19 -11.53 -2.77 -0.61
C ARG A 19 -10.77 -2.77 0.70
N ILE A 20 -11.52 -2.87 1.79
CA ILE A 20 -10.98 -3.00 3.15
C ILE A 20 -11.54 -4.27 3.77
N LYS A 21 -10.67 -5.13 4.30
CA LYS A 21 -11.05 -6.31 5.08
C LYS A 21 -10.35 -6.29 6.43
N GLY A 22 -11.06 -5.89 7.47
CA GLY A 22 -10.48 -5.68 8.80
C GLY A 22 -9.39 -4.61 8.74
N SER A 23 -8.19 -4.93 9.22
CA SER A 23 -7.03 -4.04 9.15
C SER A 23 -6.33 -4.02 7.78
N HIS A 24 -6.75 -4.82 6.80
CA HIS A 24 -6.08 -4.86 5.50
C HIS A 24 -6.78 -3.98 4.47
N HIS A 25 -6.05 -2.97 3.97
CA HIS A 25 -6.49 -2.06 2.92
C HIS A 25 -5.86 -2.48 1.59
N VAL A 26 -6.68 -2.81 0.60
CA VAL A 26 -6.24 -3.32 -0.69
C VAL A 26 -6.32 -2.22 -1.74
N PHE A 27 -5.22 -1.99 -2.43
CA PHE A 27 -5.07 -1.01 -3.50
C PHE A 27 -4.87 -1.69 -4.85
N VAL A 28 -5.44 -1.09 -5.88
CA VAL A 28 -5.35 -1.52 -7.28
C VAL A 28 -4.91 -0.35 -8.16
N LYS A 29 -4.32 -0.63 -9.32
CA LYS A 29 -3.94 0.39 -10.31
C LYS A 29 -4.22 -0.14 -11.70
N ASP A 30 -4.83 0.68 -12.54
CA ASP A 30 -5.09 0.31 -13.92
C ASP A 30 -3.77 -0.01 -14.66
N GLY A 31 -3.79 -1.08 -15.46
CA GLY A 31 -2.60 -1.60 -16.13
C GLY A 31 -1.60 -2.36 -15.22
N LYS A 32 -1.90 -2.60 -13.94
CA LYS A 32 -1.16 -3.53 -13.06
C LYS A 32 -2.03 -4.74 -12.75
N ASP A 33 -1.47 -5.94 -12.89
CA ASP A 33 -2.14 -7.22 -12.67
C ASP A 33 -2.09 -7.70 -11.21
N TYR A 34 -1.45 -6.93 -10.33
CA TYR A 34 -1.34 -7.24 -8.90
C TYR A 34 -1.99 -6.18 -8.03
N HIS A 35 -2.42 -6.60 -6.84
CA HIS A 35 -2.98 -5.74 -5.81
C HIS A 35 -2.00 -5.58 -4.65
N ILE A 36 -2.02 -4.41 -4.01
CA ILE A 36 -1.19 -4.12 -2.84
C ILE A 36 -2.06 -4.13 -1.59
N SER A 37 -1.74 -5.00 -0.64
CA SER A 37 -2.40 -5.05 0.67
C SER A 37 -1.54 -4.34 1.72
N VAL A 38 -2.10 -3.32 2.37
CA VAL A 38 -1.43 -2.53 3.42
C VAL A 38 -2.12 -2.81 4.76
N PRO A 39 -1.40 -3.27 5.79
CA PRO A 39 -1.94 -3.34 7.13
C PRO A 39 -2.11 -1.92 7.70
N HIS A 40 -3.30 -1.61 8.19
CA HIS A 40 -3.65 -0.34 8.80
C HIS A 40 -4.70 -0.54 9.90
N PRO A 41 -4.53 0.04 11.09
CA PRO A 41 -3.48 1.01 11.47
C PRO A 41 -2.16 0.34 11.84
N GLU A 42 -1.07 0.78 11.20
CA GLU A 42 0.30 0.42 11.56
C GLU A 42 1.15 1.69 11.64
N LYS A 43 1.84 1.88 12.78
CA LYS A 43 2.63 3.10 13.05
C LYS A 43 3.97 3.03 12.34
N ASP A 44 4.59 1.86 12.29
CA ASP A 44 5.83 1.64 11.55
C ASP A 44 5.79 0.33 10.77
N LEU A 45 5.72 0.46 9.45
CA LEU A 45 5.91 -0.68 8.57
C LEU A 45 7.35 -1.17 8.71
N ALA A 46 7.52 -2.47 8.99
CA ALA A 46 8.83 -3.09 9.07
C ALA A 46 9.65 -2.81 7.80
N THR A 47 10.93 -2.45 7.95
CA THR A 47 11.80 -2.00 6.85
C THR A 47 11.85 -2.97 5.67
N GLY A 48 11.86 -4.28 5.94
CA GLY A 48 11.82 -5.30 4.89
C GLY A 48 10.53 -5.27 4.07
N THR A 49 9.39 -5.06 4.72
CA THR A 49 8.09 -4.90 4.07
C THR A 49 8.05 -3.62 3.24
N LEU A 50 8.50 -2.51 3.83
CA LEU A 50 8.54 -1.22 3.16
C LEU A 50 9.40 -1.27 1.88
N ASN A 51 10.61 -1.83 1.95
CA ASN A 51 11.50 -1.93 0.79
C ASN A 51 10.92 -2.79 -0.34
N LYS A 52 10.24 -3.90 0.01
CA LYS A 52 9.54 -4.73 -0.99
C LYS A 52 8.40 -3.96 -1.64
N LEU A 53 7.60 -3.27 -0.83
CA LEU A 53 6.45 -2.51 -1.31
C LEU A 53 6.88 -1.33 -2.19
N LEU A 54 7.94 -0.59 -1.82
CA LEU A 54 8.49 0.51 -2.63
C LEU A 54 8.93 0.03 -4.02
N LYS A 55 9.61 -1.13 -4.11
CA LYS A 55 9.99 -1.73 -5.40
C LYS A 55 8.81 -2.13 -6.28
N LEU A 56 7.64 -2.40 -5.69
CA LEU A 56 6.44 -2.76 -6.45
C LEU A 56 5.70 -1.53 -6.99
N ILE A 57 5.95 -0.35 -6.41
CA ILE A 57 5.24 0.88 -6.78
C ILE A 57 6.10 1.83 -7.61
N ASP A 58 7.42 1.63 -7.67
CA ASP A 58 8.31 2.26 -8.68
C ASP A 58 8.05 1.64 -10.06
#